data_AF-A0A535ESN4-F1
#
_entry.id   AF-A0A535ESN4-F1
#
_cell.length_a   1.000
_cell.length_b   1.000
_cell.length_c   1.000
_cell.angle_alpha   90.00
_cell.angle_beta   90.00
_cell.angle_gamma   90.00
#
_symmetry.space_group_name_H-M   'P 1'
#
loop_
_entity.id
_entity.type
_entity.pdbx_description
1 polymer ?
#
loop_
_entity_poly.entity_id
_entity_poly.type
_entity_poly.pdbx_seq_one_letter_code
_entity_poly.pdbx_strand_id
1 'polypeptide(L)'
;MFDWHQEGLRIPPVKIVEEGRENATALAIIGANSRVPGNVLGDLRSQRASLRVGERRVGELYDRFGRDTVDACVEAMLAETEARVRARIAAMPDGEHRFVDFMDDSGTGTEPLRIAVAVRIAGDGIFVDFAGTDPQTDSGLNSYFNYTRSYVYAAIKCLTDPYGPMNTGALRPVEVSAPEGCFLNPRPPAGGGPRAAICTRIFDVVLGALAPALPEAVTAASSHFCNATFGAWDPVRGRRFVGYELIHGGTGARAARDGSS
;
A
#
# COMPACT_ATOMS: atom_id res chain seq x y z
N MET A 1 6.71 -12.24 22.16
CA MET A 1 6.57 -12.29 20.70
C MET A 1 5.16 -11.90 20.35
N PHE A 2 4.99 -10.77 19.67
CA PHE A 2 3.72 -10.35 19.11
C PHE A 2 3.56 -10.96 17.71
N ASP A 3 2.47 -11.67 17.46
CA ASP A 3 2.23 -12.34 16.19
C ASP A 3 0.87 -11.94 15.57
N TRP A 4 0.67 -12.29 14.30
CA TRP A 4 -0.54 -11.94 13.55
C TRP A 4 -1.85 -12.51 14.15
N HIS A 5 -1.80 -13.48 15.06
CA HIS A 5 -2.98 -14.05 15.72
C HIS A 5 -3.52 -13.09 16.77
N GLN A 6 -2.72 -12.12 17.20
CA GLN A 6 -3.11 -11.07 18.14
C GLN A 6 -3.69 -9.83 17.43
N GLU A 7 -3.77 -9.84 16.10
CA GLU A 7 -4.19 -8.69 15.27
C GLU A 7 -5.66 -8.78 14.82
N GLY A 8 -6.42 -9.72 15.38
CA GLY A 8 -7.84 -9.89 15.13
C GLY A 8 -8.15 -11.01 14.14
N LEU A 9 -9.27 -10.89 13.43
CA LEU A 9 -9.77 -11.96 12.57
C LEU A 9 -9.03 -11.99 11.23
N ARG A 10 -8.32 -13.08 10.97
CA ARG A 10 -7.68 -13.35 9.67
C ARG A 10 -8.61 -14.19 8.78
N ILE A 11 -9.00 -13.63 7.64
CA ILE A 11 -9.93 -14.27 6.69
C ILE A 11 -9.15 -14.68 5.44
N PRO A 12 -8.99 -15.99 5.15
CA PRO A 12 -8.45 -16.42 3.86
C PRO A 12 -9.44 -16.10 2.72
N PRO A 13 -9.05 -16.22 1.44
CA PRO A 13 -10.00 -16.06 0.33
C PRO A 13 -11.18 -17.03 0.46
N VAL A 14 -12.35 -16.50 0.83
CA VAL A 14 -13.59 -17.27 1.01
C VAL A 14 -14.77 -16.52 0.40
N LYS A 15 -15.75 -17.27 -0.14
CA LYS A 15 -16.98 -16.69 -0.68
C LYS A 15 -17.89 -16.22 0.47
N ILE A 16 -18.11 -14.91 0.55
CA ILE A 16 -19.14 -14.31 1.42
C ILE A 16 -20.51 -14.23 0.76
N VAL A 17 -20.56 -14.41 -0.56
CA VAL A 17 -21.78 -14.48 -1.38
C VAL A 17 -21.59 -15.52 -2.47
N GLU A 18 -22.61 -16.34 -2.69
CA GLU A 18 -22.64 -17.35 -3.74
C GLU A 18 -24.01 -17.29 -4.43
N GLU A 19 -24.02 -17.18 -5.76
CA GLU A 19 -25.26 -17.05 -6.57
C GLU A 19 -26.21 -15.95 -6.06
N GLY A 20 -25.63 -14.82 -5.61
CA GLY A 20 -26.36 -13.70 -5.06
C GLY A 20 -26.87 -13.88 -3.62
N ARG A 21 -26.68 -15.05 -2.99
CA ARG A 21 -27.09 -15.35 -1.61
C ARG A 21 -25.92 -15.15 -0.64
N GLU A 22 -26.16 -14.48 0.48
CA GLU A 22 -25.14 -14.27 1.52
C GLU A 22 -24.80 -15.58 2.23
N ASN A 23 -23.51 -15.83 2.44
CA ASN A 23 -23.04 -16.91 3.30
C ASN A 23 -23.22 -16.49 4.76
N ALA A 24 -24.38 -16.83 5.34
CA ALA A 24 -24.75 -16.45 6.70
C ALA A 24 -23.73 -16.93 7.74
N THR A 25 -23.13 -18.11 7.57
CA THR A 25 -22.12 -18.65 8.48
C THR A 25 -20.85 -17.82 8.45
N ALA A 26 -20.34 -17.47 7.26
CA ALA A 26 -19.15 -16.63 7.14
C ALA A 26 -19.39 -15.24 7.74
N LEU A 27 -20.53 -14.61 7.43
CA LEU A 27 -20.88 -13.29 7.97
C LEU A 27 -21.10 -13.33 9.49
N ALA A 28 -21.64 -14.42 10.04
CA ALA A 28 -21.78 -14.60 11.48
C ALA A 28 -20.42 -14.69 12.18
N ILE A 29 -19.47 -15.45 11.62
CA ILE A 29 -18.10 -15.53 12.15
C ILE A 29 -17.43 -14.15 12.13
N ILE A 30 -17.56 -13.41 11.02
CA ILE A 30 -17.00 -12.06 10.89
C ILE A 30 -17.62 -11.11 11.92
N GLY A 31 -18.96 -11.11 12.02
CA GLY A 31 -19.70 -10.27 12.95
C GLY A 31 -19.36 -10.57 14.41
N ALA A 32 -19.22 -11.85 14.78
CA ALA A 32 -18.90 -12.26 16.16
C ALA A 32 -17.51 -11.78 16.62
N ASN A 33 -16.59 -11.52 15.68
CA ASN A 33 -15.23 -11.05 15.97
C ASN A 33 -15.07 -9.52 15.83
N SER A 34 -16.18 -8.76 15.77
CA SER A 34 -16.17 -7.30 15.68
C SER A 34 -16.88 -6.63 16.86
N ARG A 35 -16.31 -5.52 17.34
CA ARG A 35 -16.96 -4.65 18.34
C ARG A 35 -18.09 -3.80 17.76
N VAL A 36 -18.11 -3.64 16.43
CA VAL A 36 -19.08 -2.84 15.66
C VAL A 36 -19.57 -3.66 14.44
N PRO A 37 -20.24 -4.81 14.67
CA PRO A 37 -20.58 -5.75 13.59
C PRO A 37 -21.47 -5.13 12.51
N GLY A 38 -22.36 -4.21 12.89
CA GLY A 38 -23.21 -3.48 11.94
C GLY A 38 -22.40 -2.69 10.91
N ASN A 39 -21.30 -2.05 11.32
CA ASN A 39 -20.42 -1.30 10.42
C ASN A 39 -19.68 -2.26 9.50
N VAL A 40 -19.01 -3.28 10.05
CA VAL A 40 -18.22 -4.24 9.25
C VAL A 40 -19.08 -4.98 8.23
N LEU A 41 -20.26 -5.47 8.63
CA LEU A 41 -21.17 -6.16 7.71
C LEU A 41 -21.82 -5.19 6.71
N GLY A 42 -22.08 -3.95 7.13
CA GLY A 42 -22.51 -2.86 6.25
C GLY A 42 -21.50 -2.58 5.15
N ASP A 43 -20.22 -2.43 5.50
CA ASP A 43 -19.12 -2.19 4.56
C ASP A 43 -18.97 -3.33 3.55
N LEU A 44 -19.05 -4.59 3.99
CA LEU A 44 -19.02 -5.74 3.08
C LEU A 44 -20.17 -5.70 2.06
N ARG A 45 -21.38 -5.32 2.51
CA ARG A 45 -22.55 -5.19 1.62
C ARG A 45 -22.41 -4.00 0.67
N SER A 46 -21.85 -2.89 1.13
CA SER A 46 -21.55 -1.71 0.31
C SER A 46 -20.51 -2.02 -0.76
N GLN A 47 -19.41 -2.69 -0.40
CA GLN A 47 -18.39 -3.15 -1.36
C GLN A 47 -19.01 -4.07 -2.43
N ARG A 48 -19.88 -5.01 -2.03
CA ARG A 48 -20.63 -5.84 -2.98
C ARG A 48 -21.51 -5.02 -3.92
N ALA A 49 -22.22 -4.02 -3.39
CA ALA A 49 -23.07 -3.16 -4.22
C ALA A 49 -22.26 -2.41 -5.29
N SER A 50 -21.09 -1.89 -4.91
CA SER A 50 -20.15 -1.26 -5.85
C SER A 50 -19.65 -2.24 -6.91
N LEU A 51 -19.26 -3.47 -6.51
CA LEU A 51 -18.81 -4.50 -7.44
C LEU A 51 -19.90 -4.90 -8.45
N ARG A 52 -21.17 -5.00 -8.04
CA ARG A 52 -22.30 -5.28 -8.95
C ARG A 52 -22.51 -4.19 -10.00
N VAL A 53 -22.25 -2.93 -9.64
CA VAL A 53 -22.28 -1.84 -10.63
C VAL A 53 -21.14 -2.02 -11.64
N GLY A 54 -19.93 -2.34 -11.16
CA GLY A 54 -18.78 -2.63 -12.02
C GLY A 54 -19.04 -3.81 -12.95
N GLU A 55 -19.50 -4.95 -12.43
CA GLU A 55 -19.88 -6.14 -13.18
C GLU A 55 -20.85 -5.81 -14.31
N ARG A 56 -21.94 -5.10 -14.00
CA ARG A 56 -22.93 -4.71 -15.00
C ARG A 56 -22.32 -3.83 -16.09
N ARG A 57 -21.55 -2.79 -15.71
CA ARG A 57 -20.94 -1.87 -16.69
C ARG A 57 -19.92 -2.56 -17.58
N VAL A 58 -19.13 -3.47 -17.01
CA VAL A 58 -18.19 -4.29 -17.78
C VAL A 58 -18.95 -5.22 -18.71
N GLY A 59 -20.01 -5.88 -18.24
CA GLY A 59 -20.89 -6.71 -19.06
C GLY A 59 -21.51 -5.95 -20.24
N GLU A 60 -22.03 -4.74 -20.01
CA GLU A 60 -22.55 -3.85 -21.05
C GLU A 60 -21.52 -3.55 -22.16
N LEU A 61 -20.21 -3.46 -21.82
CA LEU A 61 -19.16 -3.29 -22.81
C LEU A 61 -18.95 -4.56 -23.65
N TYR A 62 -18.91 -5.73 -23.00
CA TYR A 62 -18.77 -7.02 -23.70
C TYR A 62 -19.96 -7.32 -24.60
N ASP A 63 -21.18 -7.04 -24.16
CA ASP A 63 -22.39 -7.23 -24.96
C ASP A 63 -22.41 -6.33 -26.19
N ARG A 64 -21.93 -5.08 -26.05
CA ARG A 64 -21.95 -4.08 -27.13
C ARG A 64 -20.82 -4.26 -28.14
N PHE A 65 -19.62 -4.57 -27.68
CA PHE A 65 -18.41 -4.55 -28.52
C PHE A 65 -17.80 -5.93 -28.77
N GLY A 66 -18.27 -6.97 -28.05
CA GLY A 66 -17.72 -8.31 -28.13
C GLY A 66 -16.42 -8.48 -27.35
N ARG A 67 -16.14 -9.74 -26.97
CA ARG A 67 -14.97 -10.12 -26.17
C ARG A 67 -13.66 -9.66 -26.77
N ASP A 68 -13.39 -10.04 -28.02
CA ASP A 68 -12.08 -9.81 -28.64
C ASP A 68 -11.72 -8.33 -28.70
N THR A 69 -12.71 -7.45 -28.92
CA THR A 69 -12.49 -6.00 -28.94
C THR A 69 -12.19 -5.46 -27.55
N VAL A 70 -12.99 -5.83 -26.54
CA VAL A 70 -12.79 -5.36 -25.16
C VAL A 70 -11.46 -5.85 -24.60
N ASP A 71 -11.13 -7.12 -24.78
CA ASP A 71 -9.86 -7.71 -24.32
C ASP A 71 -8.66 -7.03 -25.02
N ALA A 72 -8.74 -6.79 -26.33
CA ALA A 72 -7.70 -6.05 -27.06
C ALA A 72 -7.54 -4.60 -26.56
N CYS A 73 -8.64 -3.91 -26.21
CA CYS A 73 -8.58 -2.58 -25.62
C CYS A 73 -7.90 -2.59 -24.25
N VAL A 74 -8.20 -3.57 -23.40
CA VAL A 74 -7.54 -3.71 -22.08
C VAL A 74 -6.02 -3.89 -22.27
N GLU A 75 -5.60 -4.81 -23.15
CA GLU A 75 -4.17 -5.03 -23.41
C GLU A 75 -3.50 -3.78 -24.01
N ALA A 76 -4.17 -3.07 -24.91
CA ALA A 76 -3.67 -1.81 -25.46
C ALA A 76 -3.47 -0.74 -24.37
N MET A 77 -4.42 -0.60 -23.42
CA MET A 77 -4.31 0.34 -22.31
C MET A 77 -3.16 -0.01 -21.35
N LEU A 78 -2.95 -1.31 -21.09
CA LEU A 78 -1.83 -1.79 -20.28
C LEU A 78 -0.49 -1.50 -20.96
N ALA A 79 -0.37 -1.83 -22.26
CA ALA A 79 0.83 -1.59 -23.05
C ALA A 79 1.14 -0.10 -23.19
N GLU A 80 0.14 0.76 -23.38
CA GLU A 80 0.31 2.21 -23.46
C GLU A 80 0.84 2.78 -22.13
N THR A 81 0.28 2.30 -21.01
CA THR A 81 0.74 2.73 -19.68
C THR A 81 2.17 2.28 -19.41
N GLU A 82 2.51 1.04 -19.76
CA GLU A 82 3.89 0.53 -19.67
C GLU A 82 4.86 1.37 -20.51
N ALA A 83 4.54 1.62 -21.78
CA ALA A 83 5.37 2.41 -22.68
C ALA A 83 5.60 3.83 -22.14
N ARG A 84 4.57 4.48 -21.59
CA ARG A 84 4.66 5.82 -21.00
C ARG A 84 5.60 5.85 -19.80
N VAL A 85 5.47 4.88 -18.89
CA VAL A 85 6.32 4.78 -17.69
C VAL A 85 7.76 4.47 -18.09
N ARG A 86 8.00 3.50 -18.98
CA ARG A 86 9.33 3.16 -19.50
C ARG A 86 10.02 4.34 -20.17
N ALA A 87 9.31 5.07 -21.04
CA ALA A 87 9.85 6.27 -21.68
C ALA A 87 10.25 7.35 -20.66
N ARG A 88 9.50 7.48 -19.56
CA ARG A 88 9.83 8.41 -18.49
C ARG A 88 11.03 7.95 -17.68
N ILE A 89 11.17 6.66 -17.41
CA ILE A 89 12.35 6.08 -16.74
C ILE A 89 13.59 6.26 -17.61
N ALA A 90 13.51 5.99 -18.91
CA ALA A 90 14.63 6.15 -19.85
C ALA A 90 15.16 7.59 -19.98
N ALA A 91 14.36 8.58 -19.57
CA ALA A 91 14.78 9.99 -19.50
C ALA A 91 15.45 10.35 -18.16
N MET A 92 15.44 9.46 -17.17
CA MET A 92 16.14 9.63 -15.91
C MET A 92 17.62 9.27 -16.07
N PRO A 93 18.54 9.87 -15.30
CA PRO A 93 19.94 9.48 -15.33
C PRO A 93 20.13 8.04 -14.83
N ASP A 94 20.78 7.19 -15.63
CA ASP A 94 21.22 5.88 -15.18
C ASP A 94 22.18 6.00 -13.99
N GLY A 95 22.07 5.07 -13.04
CA GLY A 95 22.88 5.09 -11.83
C GLY A 95 22.34 4.20 -10.73
N GLU A 96 23.15 4.06 -9.68
CA GLU A 96 22.73 3.41 -8.43
C GLU A 96 22.84 4.43 -7.29
N HIS A 97 21.73 4.60 -6.58
CA HIS A 97 21.62 5.57 -5.51
C HIS A 97 21.16 4.89 -4.23
N ARG A 98 21.77 5.27 -3.11
CA ARG A 98 21.50 4.64 -1.81
C ARG A 98 21.00 5.67 -0.82
N PHE A 99 20.08 5.25 0.04
CA PHE A 99 19.59 6.05 1.13
C PHE A 99 19.32 5.18 2.35
N VAL A 100 19.42 5.79 3.52
CA VAL A 100 19.17 5.14 4.81
C VAL A 100 18.35 6.09 5.66
N ASP A 101 17.31 5.58 6.27
CA ASP A 101 16.52 6.28 7.29
C ASP A 101 16.09 5.29 8.38
N PHE A 102 15.38 5.78 9.39
CA PHE A 102 15.02 5.00 10.57
C PHE A 102 13.55 5.18 10.96
N MET A 103 12.97 4.13 11.54
CA MET A 103 11.78 4.24 12.39
C MET A 103 12.24 4.43 13.84
N ASP A 104 11.44 5.09 14.67
CA ASP A 104 11.83 5.50 16.04
C ASP A 104 12.18 4.33 16.97
N ASP A 105 11.23 3.43 17.22
CA ASP A 105 11.41 2.22 18.00
C ASP A 105 10.35 1.18 17.62
N SER A 106 10.58 -0.08 18.02
CA SER A 106 9.65 -1.20 17.82
C SER A 106 8.93 -1.63 19.10
N GLY A 107 8.99 -0.80 20.14
CA GLY A 107 8.59 -1.11 21.50
C GLY A 107 9.50 -0.40 22.49
N THR A 108 9.00 -0.22 23.71
CA THR A 108 9.71 0.50 24.78
C THR A 108 11.11 -0.05 25.00
N GLY A 109 12.12 0.80 24.86
CA GLY A 109 13.53 0.45 25.10
C GLY A 109 14.19 -0.33 23.96
N THR A 110 13.58 -0.39 22.78
CA THR A 110 14.22 -0.91 21.56
C THR A 110 14.94 0.20 20.81
N GLU A 111 15.96 -0.17 20.04
CA GLU A 111 16.69 0.76 19.18
C GLU A 111 15.85 1.15 17.95
N PRO A 112 16.16 2.29 17.31
CA PRO A 112 15.59 2.66 16.02
C PRO A 112 15.76 1.58 14.96
N LEU A 113 14.70 1.34 14.16
CA LEU A 113 14.73 0.34 13.09
C LEU A 113 15.27 0.96 11.82
N ARG A 114 16.39 0.45 11.32
CA ARG A 114 17.03 0.92 10.10
C ARG A 114 16.31 0.42 8.84
N ILE A 115 16.03 1.34 7.93
CA ILE A 115 15.62 1.07 6.55
C ILE A 115 16.75 1.49 5.63
N ALA A 116 17.31 0.54 4.89
CA ALA A 116 18.29 0.80 3.85
C ALA A 116 17.70 0.47 2.48
N VAL A 117 17.88 1.35 1.50
CA VAL A 117 17.42 1.15 0.14
C VAL A 117 18.52 1.48 -0.86
N ALA A 118 18.63 0.65 -1.90
CA ALA A 118 19.38 0.94 -3.11
C ALA A 118 18.39 1.00 -4.28
N VAL A 119 18.39 2.11 -5.01
CA VAL A 119 17.58 2.31 -6.22
C VAL A 119 18.52 2.40 -7.41
N ARG A 120 18.41 1.45 -8.33
CA ARG A 120 19.17 1.41 -9.57
C ARG A 120 18.27 1.73 -10.75
N ILE A 121 18.61 2.78 -11.48
CA ILE A 121 18.02 3.14 -12.76
C ILE A 121 18.95 2.60 -13.85
N ALA A 122 18.41 1.83 -14.78
CA ALA A 122 19.18 1.28 -15.89
C ALA A 122 18.30 1.17 -17.14
N GLY A 123 18.56 2.01 -18.13
CA GLY A 123 17.76 2.11 -19.33
C GLY A 123 16.32 2.51 -18.99
N ASP A 124 15.37 1.65 -19.29
CA ASP A 124 13.93 1.91 -19.07
C ASP A 124 13.35 1.19 -17.83
N GLY A 125 14.20 0.67 -16.95
CA GLY A 125 13.83 -0.08 -15.75
C GLY A 125 14.37 0.53 -14.45
N ILE A 126 13.63 0.31 -13.36
CA ILE A 126 14.03 0.66 -11.99
C ILE A 126 14.05 -0.59 -11.13
N PHE A 127 15.13 -0.77 -10.37
CA PHE A 127 15.32 -1.87 -9.44
C PHE A 127 15.49 -1.30 -8.04
N VAL A 128 14.65 -1.71 -7.10
CA VAL A 128 14.65 -1.22 -5.72
C VAL A 128 14.95 -2.37 -4.78
N ASP A 129 16.07 -2.30 -4.07
CA ASP A 129 16.51 -3.35 -3.14
C ASP A 129 16.62 -2.81 -1.72
N PHE A 130 16.01 -3.53 -0.77
CA PHE A 130 16.04 -3.21 0.67
C PHE A 130 17.10 -3.99 1.45
N ALA A 131 18.13 -4.52 0.79
CA ALA A 131 19.25 -5.16 1.47
C ALA A 131 19.91 -4.21 2.49
N GLY A 132 20.17 -4.72 3.70
CA GLY A 132 20.69 -3.93 4.83
C GLY A 132 19.62 -3.25 5.68
N THR A 133 18.33 -3.49 5.41
CA THR A 133 17.22 -3.21 6.33
C THR A 133 17.22 -4.20 7.49
N ASP A 134 16.88 -3.72 8.69
CA ASP A 134 16.93 -4.51 9.91
C ASP A 134 16.01 -5.76 9.89
N PRO A 135 16.33 -6.79 10.69
CA PRO A 135 15.49 -7.95 10.88
C PRO A 135 14.04 -7.60 11.28
N GLN A 136 13.13 -8.52 11.02
CA GLN A 136 11.76 -8.45 11.50
C GLN A 136 11.70 -8.29 13.03
N THR A 137 10.69 -7.58 13.51
CA THR A 137 10.55 -7.23 14.92
C THR A 137 9.66 -8.23 15.66
N ASP A 138 9.81 -8.28 16.98
CA ASP A 138 8.92 -9.01 17.89
C ASP A 138 7.61 -8.25 18.20
N SER A 139 7.36 -7.13 17.49
CA SER A 139 6.17 -6.27 17.63
C SER A 139 5.30 -6.30 16.37
N GLY A 140 4.29 -5.42 16.30
CA GLY A 140 3.45 -5.28 15.11
C GLY A 140 4.11 -4.48 13.97
N LEU A 141 5.32 -3.94 14.17
CA LEU A 141 6.02 -3.14 13.16
C LEU A 141 6.72 -3.99 12.10
N ASN A 142 5.94 -4.80 11.39
CA ASN A 142 6.39 -5.50 10.19
C ASN A 142 5.46 -5.20 9.00
N SER A 143 6.04 -5.07 7.81
CA SER A 143 5.36 -4.84 6.54
C SER A 143 5.56 -6.06 5.65
N TYR A 144 4.51 -6.85 5.44
CA TYR A 144 4.55 -7.94 4.46
C TYR A 144 4.90 -7.39 3.06
N PHE A 145 5.69 -8.15 2.32
CA PHE A 145 6.37 -7.68 1.12
C PHE A 145 5.44 -7.07 0.06
N ASN A 146 4.21 -7.58 -0.07
CA ASN A 146 3.21 -7.01 -0.98
C ASN A 146 2.89 -5.54 -0.65
N TYR A 147 2.90 -5.16 0.63
CA TYR A 147 2.66 -3.79 1.07
C TYR A 147 3.89 -2.92 0.87
N THR A 148 5.08 -3.42 1.21
CA THR A 148 6.36 -2.75 0.95
C THR A 148 6.47 -2.39 -0.53
N ARG A 149 6.25 -3.38 -1.41
CA ARG A 149 6.25 -3.22 -2.86
C ARG A 149 5.21 -2.20 -3.35
N SER A 150 4.03 -2.16 -2.75
CA SER A 150 2.98 -1.19 -3.11
C SER A 150 3.42 0.27 -2.90
N TYR A 151 4.17 0.56 -1.84
CA TYR A 151 4.64 1.93 -1.56
C TYR A 151 5.85 2.34 -2.39
N VAL A 152 6.69 1.38 -2.79
CA VAL A 152 7.68 1.61 -3.86
C VAL A 152 6.98 1.99 -5.16
N TYR A 153 5.94 1.24 -5.56
CA TYR A 153 5.18 1.57 -6.76
C TYR A 153 4.51 2.93 -6.68
N ALA A 154 3.97 3.32 -5.52
CA ALA A 154 3.44 4.65 -5.32
C ALA A 154 4.50 5.74 -5.54
N ALA A 155 5.70 5.58 -4.97
CA ALA A 155 6.80 6.52 -5.14
C ALA A 155 7.21 6.66 -6.61
N ILE A 156 7.43 5.54 -7.30
CA ILE A 156 7.81 5.57 -8.73
C ILE A 156 6.68 6.12 -9.60
N LYS A 157 5.42 5.80 -9.31
CA LYS A 157 4.27 6.33 -10.05
C LYS A 157 4.18 7.85 -9.95
N CYS A 158 4.44 8.43 -8.78
CA CYS A 158 4.47 9.89 -8.60
C CYS A 158 5.55 10.56 -9.45
N LEU A 159 6.70 9.91 -9.65
CA LEU A 159 7.82 10.46 -10.43
C LEU A 159 7.70 10.22 -11.94
N THR A 160 6.96 9.19 -12.34
CA THR A 160 6.87 8.74 -13.73
C THR A 160 5.58 9.19 -14.41
N ASP A 161 4.42 8.89 -13.84
CA ASP A 161 3.13 9.13 -14.48
C ASP A 161 2.05 9.46 -13.43
N PRO A 162 2.15 10.58 -12.71
CA PRO A 162 1.29 10.88 -11.56
C PRO A 162 -0.21 11.02 -11.91
N TYR A 163 -0.53 11.34 -13.17
CA TYR A 163 -1.90 11.58 -13.61
C TYR A 163 -2.46 10.50 -14.53
N GLY A 164 -1.62 9.61 -15.06
CA GLY A 164 -2.07 8.51 -15.89
C GLY A 164 -2.65 7.35 -15.08
N PRO A 165 -3.29 6.37 -15.75
CA PRO A 165 -3.96 5.26 -15.09
C PRO A 165 -3.04 4.46 -14.15
N MET A 166 -3.59 3.99 -13.04
CA MET A 166 -2.91 3.02 -12.18
C MET A 166 -3.36 1.61 -12.58
N ASN A 167 -2.53 0.92 -13.35
CA ASN A 167 -2.74 -0.46 -13.79
C ASN A 167 -1.41 -1.23 -13.79
N THR A 168 -1.44 -2.53 -14.09
CA THR A 168 -0.23 -3.38 -14.06
C THR A 168 0.84 -2.96 -15.06
N GLY A 169 0.50 -2.25 -16.14
CA GLY A 169 1.47 -1.68 -17.07
C GLY A 169 2.43 -0.70 -16.39
N ALA A 170 1.94 0.11 -15.44
CA ALA A 170 2.78 1.03 -14.67
C ALA A 170 3.78 0.33 -13.74
N LEU A 171 3.55 -0.95 -13.44
CA LEU A 171 4.34 -1.73 -12.47
C LEU A 171 5.42 -2.58 -13.14
N ARG A 172 5.22 -2.97 -14.41
CA ARG A 172 6.11 -3.85 -15.19
C ARG A 172 7.58 -3.38 -15.27
N PRO A 173 7.91 -2.07 -15.36
CA PRO A 173 9.30 -1.64 -15.40
C PRO A 173 9.95 -1.50 -14.01
N VAL A 174 9.26 -1.86 -12.93
CA VAL A 174 9.75 -1.69 -11.56
C VAL A 174 9.88 -3.03 -10.86
N GLU A 175 11.12 -3.43 -10.57
CA GLU A 175 11.44 -4.59 -9.76
C GLU A 175 11.74 -4.16 -8.32
N VAL A 176 11.25 -4.92 -7.34
CA VAL A 176 11.45 -4.65 -5.92
C VAL A 176 11.94 -5.93 -5.26
N SER A 177 12.91 -5.83 -4.36
CA SER A 177 13.42 -6.91 -3.54
C SER A 177 13.62 -6.46 -2.09
N ALA A 178 13.49 -7.40 -1.16
CA ALA A 178 13.82 -7.21 0.24
C ALA A 178 14.23 -8.56 0.85
N PRO A 179 15.27 -8.62 1.70
CA PRO A 179 15.67 -9.87 2.35
C PRO A 179 14.52 -10.51 3.11
N GLU A 180 14.24 -11.78 2.87
CA GLU A 180 13.25 -12.50 3.67
C GLU A 180 13.72 -12.56 5.14
N GLY A 181 12.84 -12.16 6.06
CA GLY A 181 13.14 -12.05 7.48
C GLY A 181 13.56 -10.63 7.92
N CYS A 182 13.63 -9.65 7.02
CA CYS A 182 13.66 -8.24 7.41
C CYS A 182 12.25 -7.73 7.73
N PHE A 183 12.11 -6.62 8.47
CA PHE A 183 10.77 -6.13 8.82
C PHE A 183 9.96 -5.58 7.63
N LEU A 184 10.58 -5.43 6.45
CA LEU A 184 9.91 -5.10 5.18
C LEU A 184 9.58 -6.33 4.31
N ASN A 185 9.97 -7.53 4.74
CA ASN A 185 9.63 -8.84 4.16
C ASN A 185 9.68 -9.93 5.25
N PRO A 186 8.83 -9.84 6.29
CA PRO A 186 8.89 -10.72 7.45
C PRO A 186 8.41 -12.13 7.10
N ARG A 187 8.90 -13.11 7.86
CA ARG A 187 8.36 -14.49 7.83
C ARG A 187 7.10 -14.59 8.68
N PRO A 188 6.07 -15.33 8.23
CA PRO A 188 4.97 -15.71 9.10
C PRO A 188 5.47 -16.42 10.37
N PRO A 189 4.83 -16.23 11.54
CA PRO A 189 3.57 -15.51 11.77
C PRO A 189 3.73 -14.04 12.24
N ALA A 190 4.79 -13.32 11.84
CA ALA A 190 5.03 -11.95 12.34
C ALA A 190 3.81 -11.03 12.25
N GLY A 191 3.57 -10.23 13.30
CA GLY A 191 2.52 -9.21 13.33
C GLY A 191 2.83 -8.03 12.42
N GLY A 192 1.84 -7.53 11.69
CA GLY A 192 1.95 -6.39 10.77
C GLY A 192 0.77 -5.41 10.81
N GLY A 193 -0.01 -5.39 11.88
CA GLY A 193 -1.21 -4.58 12.07
C GLY A 193 -0.93 -3.08 11.90
N PRO A 194 0.03 -2.49 12.64
CA PRO A 194 0.41 -1.09 12.50
C PRO A 194 1.33 -0.79 11.31
N ARG A 195 1.42 -1.67 10.29
CA ARG A 195 2.25 -1.44 9.07
C ARG A 195 2.00 -0.10 8.37
N ALA A 196 0.83 0.49 8.57
CA ALA A 196 0.51 1.84 8.10
C ALA A 196 1.53 2.88 8.59
N ALA A 197 2.10 2.75 9.78
CA ALA A 197 3.15 3.66 10.24
C ALA A 197 4.44 3.57 9.39
N ILE A 198 4.73 2.40 8.82
CA ILE A 198 5.97 2.11 8.10
C ILE A 198 5.92 2.68 6.67
N CYS A 199 4.74 2.78 6.07
CA CYS A 199 4.64 2.97 4.63
C CYS A 199 5.06 4.36 4.14
N THR A 200 4.85 5.41 4.93
CA THR A 200 5.38 6.75 4.61
C THR A 200 6.90 6.71 4.57
N ARG A 201 7.54 5.96 5.47
CA ARG A 201 9.00 5.86 5.50
C ARG A 201 9.54 5.06 4.32
N ILE A 202 8.85 4.00 3.88
CA ILE A 202 9.18 3.28 2.64
C ILE A 202 9.14 4.21 1.42
N PHE A 203 8.11 5.06 1.34
CA PHE A 203 7.99 6.05 0.27
C PHE A 203 9.14 7.07 0.32
N ASP A 204 9.40 7.63 1.50
CA ASP A 204 10.41 8.68 1.70
C ASP A 204 11.83 8.18 1.45
N VAL A 205 12.19 6.95 1.84
CA VAL A 205 13.55 6.43 1.55
C VAL A 205 13.79 6.22 0.07
N VAL A 206 12.76 5.82 -0.69
CA VAL A 206 12.85 5.67 -2.15
C VAL A 206 13.05 7.04 -2.81
N LEU A 207 12.30 8.06 -2.38
CA LEU A 207 12.50 9.43 -2.86
C LEU A 207 13.87 9.98 -2.43
N GLY A 208 14.31 9.72 -1.20
CA GLY A 208 15.61 10.11 -0.69
C GLY A 208 16.76 9.51 -1.50
N ALA A 209 16.63 8.25 -1.91
CA ALA A 209 17.60 7.61 -2.82
C ALA A 209 17.58 8.25 -4.20
N LEU A 210 16.43 8.63 -4.73
CA LEU A 210 16.31 9.26 -6.05
C LEU A 210 16.64 10.76 -6.06
N ALA A 211 16.75 11.39 -4.89
CA ALA A 211 16.98 12.83 -4.78
C ALA A 211 18.23 13.35 -5.51
N PRO A 212 19.39 12.65 -5.50
CA PRO A 212 20.55 13.09 -6.28
C PRO A 212 20.35 13.03 -7.80
N ALA A 213 19.53 12.09 -8.30
CA ALA A 213 19.27 11.92 -9.72
C ALA A 213 18.13 12.83 -10.23
N LEU A 214 17.15 13.11 -9.36
CA LEU A 214 15.92 13.81 -9.70
C LEU A 214 15.61 14.96 -8.72
N PRO A 215 16.56 15.89 -8.46
CA PRO A 215 16.45 16.87 -7.37
C PRO A 215 15.24 17.80 -7.49
N GLU A 216 14.79 18.10 -8.71
CA GLU A 216 13.64 18.96 -8.97
C GLU A 216 12.28 18.22 -8.92
N ALA A 217 12.30 16.88 -8.92
CA ALA A 217 11.08 16.07 -8.97
C ALA A 217 10.71 15.41 -7.64
N VAL A 218 11.68 15.20 -6.75
CA VAL A 218 11.44 14.62 -5.43
C VAL A 218 11.04 15.68 -4.40
N THR A 219 10.36 15.25 -3.34
CA THR A 219 10.15 16.04 -2.13
C THR A 219 11.11 15.59 -1.03
N ALA A 220 11.39 16.47 -0.07
CA ALA A 220 11.99 16.07 1.19
C ALA A 220 11.08 15.08 1.94
N ALA A 221 11.61 14.45 2.99
CA ALA A 221 10.84 13.57 3.85
C ALA A 221 9.63 14.31 4.48
N SER A 222 8.50 13.60 4.57
CA SER A 222 7.26 14.13 5.14
C SER A 222 7.10 13.68 6.59
N SER A 223 6.20 14.35 7.30
CA SER A 223 5.72 13.84 8.59
C SER A 223 4.99 12.52 8.39
N HIS A 224 4.99 11.68 9.43
CA HIS A 224 4.20 10.46 9.44
C HIS A 224 2.72 10.77 9.65
N PHE A 225 1.87 9.83 9.27
CA PHE A 225 0.47 9.84 9.71
C PHE A 225 0.31 8.88 10.90
N CYS A 226 -0.67 9.16 11.76
CA CYS A 226 -1.03 8.27 12.85
C CYS A 226 -2.53 7.98 12.82
N ASN A 227 -2.87 6.77 13.28
CA ASN A 227 -4.21 6.23 13.23
C ASN A 227 -4.77 6.12 14.65
N ALA A 228 -5.18 7.25 15.23
CA ALA A 228 -5.71 7.26 16.57
C ALA A 228 -7.02 6.46 16.61
N THR A 229 -6.98 5.33 17.31
CA THR A 229 -8.14 4.46 17.49
C THR A 229 -8.65 4.59 18.91
N PHE A 230 -9.92 4.93 19.06
CA PHE A 230 -10.58 5.08 20.36
C PHE A 230 -11.98 4.47 20.28
N GLY A 231 -12.53 4.07 21.42
CA GLY A 231 -13.86 3.49 21.44
C GLY A 231 -14.45 3.52 22.83
N ALA A 232 -15.76 3.70 22.89
CA ALA A 232 -16.50 3.71 24.14
C ALA A 232 -17.96 3.28 23.92
N TRP A 233 -18.71 3.21 25.01
CA TRP A 233 -20.16 3.16 24.97
C TRP A 233 -20.72 4.57 24.77
N ASP A 234 -21.55 4.76 23.75
CA ASP A 234 -22.33 5.98 23.55
C ASP A 234 -23.67 5.83 24.29
N PRO A 235 -23.87 6.53 25.44
CA PRO A 235 -25.11 6.42 26.22
C PRO A 235 -26.30 7.09 25.53
N VAL A 236 -26.07 8.06 24.63
CA VAL A 236 -27.13 8.77 23.92
C VAL A 236 -27.70 7.88 22.81
N ARG A 237 -26.85 7.17 22.09
CA ARG A 237 -27.25 6.25 21.01
C ARG A 237 -27.46 4.81 21.47
N GLY A 238 -27.14 4.49 22.73
CA GLY A 238 -27.26 3.16 23.29
C GLY A 238 -26.43 2.10 22.55
N ARG A 239 -25.23 2.44 22.09
CA ARG A 239 -24.37 1.51 21.32
C ARG A 239 -22.88 1.74 21.56
N ARG A 240 -22.06 0.72 21.32
CA ARG A 240 -20.60 0.89 21.23
C ARG A 240 -20.25 1.64 19.96
N PHE A 241 -19.15 2.40 20.01
CA PHE A 241 -18.50 2.94 18.83
C PHE A 241 -17.00 2.66 18.87
N VAL A 242 -16.41 2.64 17.68
CA VAL A 242 -14.96 2.69 17.47
C VAL A 242 -14.73 3.82 16.49
N GLY A 243 -13.97 4.83 16.92
CA GLY A 243 -13.46 5.91 16.09
C GLY A 243 -12.09 5.54 15.56
N TYR A 244 -11.87 5.80 14.28
CA TYR A 244 -10.59 5.65 13.60
C TYR A 244 -10.29 6.99 12.95
N GLU A 245 -9.39 7.75 13.56
CA GLU A 245 -9.01 9.08 13.07
C GLU A 245 -7.68 9.01 12.33
N LEU A 246 -7.64 9.65 11.16
CA LEU A 246 -6.49 9.71 10.27
C LEU A 246 -5.81 11.08 10.44
N ILE A 247 -4.82 11.12 11.32
CA ILE A 247 -4.06 12.35 11.56
C ILE A 247 -2.88 12.36 10.60
N HIS A 248 -2.87 13.32 9.68
CA HIS A 248 -1.75 13.55 8.77
C HIS A 248 -0.96 14.75 9.26
N GLY A 249 0.37 14.61 9.30
CA GLY A 249 1.25 15.76 9.45
C GLY A 249 1.56 16.44 8.11
N GLY A 250 2.41 17.46 8.16
CA GLY A 250 2.82 18.21 6.97
C GLY A 250 3.63 17.37 5.98
N THR A 251 3.55 17.77 4.71
CA THR A 251 4.32 17.16 3.62
C THR A 251 5.71 17.75 3.51
N GLY A 252 6.69 17.00 3.00
CA GLY A 252 8.03 17.51 2.76
C GLY A 252 8.10 18.65 1.74
N ALA A 253 9.12 19.49 1.86
CA ALA A 253 9.37 20.60 0.93
C ALA A 253 9.69 20.10 -0.49
N ARG A 254 9.33 20.90 -1.48
CA ARG A 254 9.70 20.73 -2.89
C ARG A 254 10.92 21.58 -3.20
N ALA A 255 11.63 21.27 -4.28
CA ALA A 255 12.81 22.04 -4.71
C ALA A 255 12.60 23.56 -4.75
N ALA A 256 11.41 24.02 -5.16
CA ALA A 256 11.09 25.44 -5.31
C ALA A 256 10.07 25.99 -4.30
N ARG A 257 9.53 25.18 -3.37
CA ARG A 257 8.43 25.61 -2.48
C ARG A 257 8.41 24.82 -1.18
N ASP A 258 7.94 25.47 -0.12
CA ASP A 258 7.64 24.80 1.14
C ASP A 258 6.62 23.66 0.95
N GLY A 259 6.69 22.73 1.91
CA GLY A 259 5.70 21.69 2.09
C GLY A 259 4.39 22.26 2.60
N SER A 260 3.29 21.55 2.36
CA SER A 260 1.99 21.90 2.93
C SER A 260 1.96 21.55 4.42
N SER A 261 1.45 22.45 5.24
CA SER A 261 1.17 22.25 6.66
C SER A 261 -0.04 21.36 6.89
#